data_AF-A0A344J8H4-F1
#
_entry.id   AF-A0A344J8H4-F1
#
_cell.length_a   1.000
_cell.length_b   1.000
_cell.length_c   1.000
_cell.angle_alpha   90.00
_cell.angle_beta   90.00
_cell.angle_gamma   90.00
#
_symmetry.space_group_name_H-M   'P 1'
#
loop_
_entity.id
_entity.type
_entity.pdbx_description
1 polymer ?
#
loop_
_entity_poly.entity_id
_entity_poly.type
_entity_poly.pdbx_seq_one_letter_code
_entity_poly.pdbx_strand_id
1 'polypeptide(L)'
;MLRINLLTASTVLALSACHAPKAHVATSSTAAIAQTDTHPPAPVRPIISQTGCAAGDGVIFSCELRGHRGVSLCLVHGPGPEAAFYFRDGTQAAPTNDKPAPATIPVSQLRRTFLGFASNTGGYVYSFAADGKKHLLYSISGSEGLEDQGYIRTEPGSGTVDAAMPCVTGSVVEDEGERVAAMVSGLAEDKDIARHGLPAKREAGK
;
A
#
# COMPACT_ATOMS: atom_id res chain seq x y z
N MET A 1 50.88 -39.35 25.07
CA MET A 1 49.54 -39.93 25.27
C MET A 1 48.68 -39.40 24.12
N LEU A 2 48.45 -40.00 22.96
CA LEU A 2 48.15 -41.36 22.47
C LEU A 2 46.93 -42.02 23.13
N ARG A 3 45.80 -42.04 22.41
CA ARG A 3 45.11 -43.27 21.92
C ARG A 3 43.94 -42.93 20.98
N ILE A 4 44.11 -43.35 19.73
CA ILE A 4 43.05 -43.67 18.75
C ILE A 4 42.80 -45.18 18.86
N ASN A 5 41.53 -45.61 18.75
CA ASN A 5 41.00 -46.95 18.39
C ASN A 5 39.51 -46.99 18.84
N LEU A 6 38.52 -47.62 18.18
CA LEU A 6 38.54 -48.76 17.27
C LEU A 6 37.23 -48.84 16.43
N LEU A 7 37.29 -49.63 15.37
CA LEU A 7 36.32 -49.97 14.31
C LEU A 7 35.06 -50.76 14.75
N THR A 8 34.06 -50.82 13.86
CA THR A 8 33.36 -52.02 13.28
C THR A 8 32.03 -51.57 12.63
N ALA A 9 31.41 -52.17 11.60
CA ALA A 9 31.71 -53.16 10.55
C ALA A 9 30.53 -53.12 9.53
N SER A 10 30.69 -53.76 8.37
CA SER A 10 29.99 -53.55 7.10
C SER A 10 28.75 -54.42 6.80
N THR A 11 27.94 -53.95 5.81
CA THR A 11 27.17 -54.69 4.75
C THR A 11 26.00 -55.63 5.16
N VAL A 12 24.87 -55.76 4.43
CA VAL A 12 24.65 -56.35 3.08
C VAL A 12 23.28 -55.94 2.46
N LEU A 13 23.21 -55.98 1.12
CA LEU A 13 22.11 -55.79 0.14
C LEU A 13 20.83 -56.67 0.31
N ALA A 14 19.72 -56.26 -0.33
CA ALA A 14 19.03 -57.09 -1.37
C ALA A 14 17.95 -56.29 -2.15
N LEU A 15 17.84 -56.58 -3.46
CA LEU A 15 16.90 -56.05 -4.46
C LEU A 15 15.60 -56.89 -4.58
N SER A 16 14.60 -56.29 -5.25
CA SER A 16 13.58 -56.89 -6.15
C SER A 16 12.30 -57.49 -5.57
N ALA A 17 11.14 -57.00 -6.03
CA ALA A 17 10.34 -57.67 -7.08
C ALA A 17 9.05 -56.88 -7.44
N CYS A 18 8.68 -56.94 -8.72
CA CYS A 18 7.40 -56.52 -9.32
C CYS A 18 6.17 -57.21 -8.68
N HIS A 19 4.97 -56.62 -8.84
CA HIS A 19 3.72 -57.21 -9.38
C HIS A 19 2.48 -56.39 -8.96
N ALA A 20 1.72 -55.88 -9.92
CA ALA A 20 0.29 -55.54 -9.80
C ALA A 20 -0.56 -56.80 -10.15
N PRO A 21 -1.91 -56.78 -10.23
CA PRO A 21 -2.97 -55.99 -9.60
C PRO A 21 -4.01 -56.92 -8.90
N LYS A 22 -5.02 -56.38 -8.20
CA LYS A 22 -6.36 -57.01 -8.15
C LYS A 22 -7.44 -56.03 -7.68
N ALA A 23 -8.45 -55.90 -8.53
CA ALA A 23 -9.66 -55.11 -8.32
C ALA A 23 -10.57 -55.75 -7.27
N HIS A 24 -11.29 -54.91 -6.53
CA HIS A 24 -12.63 -55.24 -6.05
C HIS A 24 -13.58 -54.10 -6.41
N VAL A 25 -14.55 -54.45 -7.25
CA VAL A 25 -15.76 -53.69 -7.56
C VAL A 25 -16.76 -53.92 -6.44
N ALA A 26 -17.36 -52.85 -5.91
CA ALA A 26 -18.66 -52.88 -5.24
C ALA A 26 -19.35 -51.52 -5.37
N THR A 27 -20.08 -51.39 -6.48
CA THR A 27 -21.44 -50.86 -6.64
C THR A 27 -22.02 -49.92 -5.56
N SER A 28 -22.13 -48.65 -5.96
CA SER A 28 -23.29 -47.75 -5.90
C SER A 28 -24.09 -47.58 -4.60
N SER A 29 -24.02 -46.36 -4.06
CA SER A 29 -25.19 -45.67 -3.49
C SER A 29 -25.24 -44.25 -4.04
N THR A 30 -26.27 -44.00 -4.84
CA THR A 30 -26.56 -42.73 -5.50
C THR A 30 -27.13 -41.75 -4.47
N ALA A 31 -26.43 -40.64 -4.23
CA ALA A 31 -27.03 -39.44 -3.67
C ALA A 31 -26.75 -38.29 -4.65
N ALA A 32 -27.82 -37.78 -5.24
CA ALA A 32 -27.79 -36.65 -6.15
C ALA A 32 -27.29 -35.40 -5.40
N ILE A 33 -26.10 -34.92 -5.76
CA ILE A 33 -25.61 -33.62 -5.34
C ILE A 33 -25.99 -32.65 -6.45
N ALA A 34 -26.84 -31.69 -6.13
CA ALA A 34 -27.13 -30.56 -7.00
C ALA A 34 -25.81 -29.91 -7.42
N GLN A 35 -25.61 -29.79 -8.73
CA GLN A 35 -24.51 -29.03 -9.30
C GLN A 35 -24.78 -27.55 -9.01
N THR A 36 -24.24 -27.04 -7.90
CA THR A 36 -24.04 -25.61 -7.76
C THR A 36 -22.99 -25.24 -8.79
N ASP A 37 -23.41 -24.49 -9.81
CA ASP A 37 -22.51 -23.82 -10.75
C ASP A 37 -21.44 -23.08 -9.95
N THR A 38 -20.30 -23.73 -9.79
CA THR A 38 -19.10 -23.11 -9.22
C THR A 38 -18.49 -22.35 -10.38
N HIS A 39 -19.05 -21.17 -10.66
CA HIS A 39 -18.33 -20.18 -11.45
C HIS A 39 -17.00 -19.95 -10.70
N PRO A 40 -15.84 -20.31 -11.27
CA PRO A 40 -14.58 -20.00 -10.64
C PRO A 40 -14.57 -18.48 -10.43
N PRO A 41 -14.19 -17.97 -9.23
CA PRO A 41 -14.12 -16.53 -9.03
C PRO A 41 -13.27 -15.97 -10.18
N ALA A 42 -13.83 -15.00 -10.90
CA ALA A 42 -13.13 -14.33 -11.97
C ALA A 42 -11.72 -13.97 -11.44
N PRO A 43 -10.65 -14.22 -12.20
CA PRO A 43 -9.32 -13.86 -11.76
C PRO A 43 -9.38 -12.40 -11.36
N VAL A 44 -9.14 -12.11 -10.07
CA VAL A 44 -8.96 -10.75 -9.58
C VAL A 44 -7.81 -10.22 -10.40
N ARG A 45 -8.13 -9.42 -11.42
CA ARG A 45 -7.11 -8.69 -12.16
C ARG A 45 -6.31 -7.96 -11.09
N PRO A 46 -4.97 -8.05 -11.08
CA PRO A 46 -4.21 -7.14 -10.27
C PRO A 46 -4.69 -5.75 -10.68
N ILE A 47 -5.25 -5.01 -9.72
CA ILE A 47 -5.43 -3.58 -9.91
C ILE A 47 -4.00 -3.10 -9.98
N ILE A 48 -3.45 -3.01 -11.19
CA ILE A 48 -2.24 -2.24 -11.43
C ILE A 48 -2.71 -0.81 -11.23
N SER A 49 -2.85 -0.42 -9.95
CA SER A 49 -3.08 0.94 -9.52
C SER A 49 -1.89 1.71 -10.05
N GLN A 50 -2.06 2.33 -11.21
CA GLN A 50 -0.98 3.09 -11.82
C GLN A 50 -0.73 4.27 -10.91
N THR A 51 0.33 4.17 -10.12
CA THR A 51 0.76 5.28 -9.28
C THR A 51 1.21 6.41 -10.20
N GLY A 52 1.10 7.64 -9.72
CA GLY A 52 1.69 8.79 -10.38
C GLY A 52 3.23 8.82 -10.26
N CYS A 53 3.86 7.88 -9.58
CA CYS A 53 5.30 7.90 -9.39
C CYS A 53 6.03 7.42 -10.66
N ALA A 54 7.21 7.97 -10.93
CA ALA A 54 8.05 7.53 -12.03
C ALA A 54 8.58 6.11 -11.75
N ALA A 55 8.96 5.40 -12.82
CA ALA A 55 9.52 4.06 -12.68
C ALA A 55 10.80 4.10 -11.83
N GLY A 56 10.85 3.28 -10.78
CA GLY A 56 11.98 3.18 -9.84
C GLY A 56 11.82 4.06 -8.59
N ASP A 57 10.91 5.03 -8.60
CA ASP A 57 10.60 5.87 -7.44
C ASP A 57 9.80 5.09 -6.39
N GLY A 58 10.00 5.44 -5.12
CA GLY A 58 9.20 4.89 -4.02
C GLY A 58 7.83 5.56 -3.95
N VAL A 59 6.79 4.78 -3.67
CA VAL A 59 5.41 5.30 -3.55
C VAL A 59 5.10 5.52 -2.08
N ILE A 60 5.05 6.76 -1.62
CA ILE A 60 4.72 7.04 -0.21
C ILE A 60 3.22 6.91 0.02
N PHE A 61 2.46 7.47 -0.91
CA PHE A 61 1.01 7.38 -0.94
C PHE A 61 0.54 7.59 -2.37
N SER A 62 -0.39 6.78 -2.84
CA SER A 62 -1.09 7.03 -4.09
C SER A 62 -2.51 6.51 -4.00
N CYS A 63 -3.49 7.23 -4.51
CA CYS A 63 -4.86 6.71 -4.62
C CYS A 63 -5.63 7.36 -5.76
N GLU A 64 -6.68 6.69 -6.23
CA GLU A 64 -7.68 7.27 -7.12
C GLU A 64 -8.68 8.08 -6.29
N LEU A 65 -9.00 9.31 -6.69
CA LEU A 65 -9.95 10.15 -5.95
C LEU A 65 -11.37 9.99 -6.51
N ARG A 66 -12.39 9.86 -5.66
CA ARG A 66 -13.79 9.75 -6.12
C ARG A 66 -14.21 11.02 -6.85
N GLY A 67 -14.65 10.87 -8.11
CA GLY A 67 -15.10 11.99 -8.94
C GLY A 67 -13.98 12.90 -9.45
N HIS A 68 -12.70 12.53 -9.21
CA HIS A 68 -11.53 13.32 -9.57
C HIS A 68 -10.40 12.43 -10.09
N ARG A 69 -9.31 13.04 -10.55
CA ARG A 69 -8.09 12.29 -10.89
C ARG A 69 -7.33 11.91 -9.62
N GLY A 70 -6.58 10.82 -9.67
CA GLY A 70 -5.78 10.34 -8.53
C GLY A 70 -4.67 11.30 -8.10
N VAL A 71 -4.09 11.04 -6.93
CA VAL A 71 -2.98 11.80 -6.36
C VAL A 71 -1.86 10.86 -5.96
N SER A 72 -0.62 11.35 -6.02
CA SER A 72 0.55 10.58 -5.57
C SER A 72 1.58 11.45 -4.91
N LEU A 73 2.15 10.95 -3.81
CA LEU A 73 3.34 11.44 -3.16
C LEU A 73 4.44 10.40 -3.34
N CYS A 74 5.56 10.83 -3.89
CA CYS A 74 6.61 9.95 -4.37
C CYS A 74 7.96 10.33 -3.78
N LEU A 75 8.81 9.34 -3.59
CA LEU A 75 10.21 9.47 -3.21
C LEU A 75 11.09 9.25 -4.46
N VAL A 76 11.83 10.28 -4.88
CA VAL A 76 12.70 10.22 -6.06
C VAL A 76 13.74 9.09 -5.91
N HIS A 77 13.92 8.30 -6.96
CA HIS A 77 15.01 7.37 -7.11
C HIS A 77 16.28 8.10 -7.55
N GLY A 78 17.37 7.99 -6.77
CA GLY A 78 18.64 8.58 -7.15
C GLY A 78 19.77 8.26 -6.18
N PRO A 79 21.03 8.25 -6.67
CA PRO A 79 22.21 8.14 -5.81
C PRO A 79 22.50 9.50 -5.13
N GLY A 80 22.69 9.48 -3.82
CA GLY A 80 23.15 10.65 -3.06
C GLY A 80 22.19 11.10 -1.94
N PRO A 81 22.62 12.06 -1.10
CA PRO A 81 21.92 12.46 0.13
C PRO A 81 20.70 13.38 -0.11
N GLU A 82 20.40 13.73 -1.36
CA GLU A 82 19.28 14.60 -1.72
C GLU A 82 18.03 13.78 -2.03
N ALA A 83 17.56 13.02 -1.05
CA ALA A 83 16.25 12.39 -1.14
C ALA A 83 15.19 13.51 -1.27
N ALA A 84 14.64 13.66 -2.47
CA ALA A 84 13.58 14.62 -2.75
C ALA A 84 12.24 13.90 -2.78
N PHE A 85 11.22 14.58 -2.28
CA PHE A 85 9.83 14.17 -2.45
C PHE A 85 9.23 14.98 -3.58
N TYR A 86 8.25 14.42 -4.26
CA TYR A 86 7.40 15.21 -5.14
C TYR A 86 5.96 14.77 -5.07
N PHE A 87 5.08 15.75 -5.28
CA PHE A 87 3.65 15.53 -5.34
C PHE A 87 3.15 15.65 -6.77
N ARG A 88 2.20 14.79 -7.11
CA ARG A 88 1.44 14.84 -8.36
C ARG A 88 -0.03 14.79 -8.08
N ASP A 89 -0.73 15.80 -8.56
CA ASP A 89 -2.16 15.74 -8.80
C ASP A 89 -2.41 15.26 -10.23
N GLY A 90 -3.27 14.24 -10.36
CA GLY A 90 -3.82 13.72 -11.61
C GLY A 90 -2.95 13.78 -12.87
N THR A 91 -2.20 12.72 -13.16
CA THR A 91 -1.95 12.24 -14.54
C THR A 91 -1.33 10.83 -14.50
N GLN A 92 -2.12 9.80 -14.88
CA GLN A 92 -1.57 8.64 -15.60
C GLN A 92 -0.88 9.15 -16.87
N ALA A 93 0.15 8.43 -17.30
CA ALA A 93 1.06 8.73 -18.40
C ALA A 93 0.37 9.31 -19.67
N ALA A 94 0.39 10.64 -19.82
CA ALA A 94 0.29 11.25 -21.15
C ALA A 94 1.70 11.24 -21.75
N PRO A 95 1.92 10.68 -22.95
CA PRO A 95 3.22 10.64 -23.63
C PRO A 95 3.58 11.99 -24.27
N THR A 96 3.26 13.11 -23.60
CA THR A 96 3.45 14.46 -24.13
C THR A 96 4.33 15.26 -23.18
N ASN A 97 5.34 15.92 -23.76
CA ASN A 97 6.35 16.73 -23.07
C ASN A 97 5.80 17.96 -22.31
N ASP A 98 4.48 18.20 -22.32
CA ASP A 98 3.80 19.35 -21.70
C ASP A 98 3.27 19.08 -20.28
N LYS A 99 3.82 18.07 -19.59
CA LYS A 99 3.43 17.79 -18.21
C LYS A 99 4.04 18.86 -17.29
N PRO A 100 3.24 19.51 -16.41
CA PRO A 100 3.80 20.35 -15.36
C PRO A 100 4.83 19.57 -14.55
N ALA A 101 5.97 20.19 -14.29
CA ALA A 101 6.96 19.59 -13.39
C ALA A 101 6.28 19.30 -12.04
N PRO A 102 6.49 18.10 -11.47
CA PRO A 102 5.86 17.79 -10.20
C PRO A 102 6.37 18.75 -9.12
N ALA A 103 5.49 19.14 -8.19
CA ALA A 103 5.88 20.01 -7.09
C ALA A 103 6.92 19.29 -6.23
N THR A 104 8.15 19.79 -6.23
CA THR A 104 9.23 19.22 -5.41
C THR A 104 9.07 19.71 -3.98
N ILE A 105 9.13 18.77 -3.04
CA ILE A 105 8.92 19.03 -1.62
C ILE A 105 10.25 18.72 -0.90
N PRO A 106 10.90 19.74 -0.32
CA PRO A 106 12.03 19.53 0.55
C PRO A 106 11.65 18.62 1.73
N VAL A 107 12.55 17.72 2.14
CA VAL A 107 12.35 16.85 3.32
C VAL A 107 11.97 17.67 4.56
N SER A 108 12.57 18.84 4.72
CA SER A 108 12.30 19.77 5.82
C SER A 108 10.90 20.36 5.82
N GLN A 109 10.12 20.20 4.75
CA GLN A 109 8.75 20.70 4.60
C GLN A 109 7.69 19.60 4.53
N LEU A 110 8.08 18.35 4.27
CA LEU A 110 7.19 17.21 4.40
C LEU A 110 7.06 16.80 5.87
N ARG A 111 5.83 16.49 6.29
CA ARG A 111 5.52 15.97 7.62
C ARG A 111 4.81 14.64 7.51
N ARG A 112 4.96 13.82 8.53
CA ARG A 112 4.17 12.60 8.73
C ARG A 112 3.67 12.61 10.16
N THR A 113 2.35 12.56 10.33
CA THR A 113 1.70 12.56 11.64
C THR A 113 0.88 11.29 11.79
N PHE A 114 1.06 10.60 12.91
CA PHE A 114 0.22 9.46 13.26
C PHE A 114 -1.18 9.95 13.68
N LEU A 115 -2.20 9.28 13.19
CA LEU A 115 -3.61 9.49 13.54
C LEU A 115 -4.09 8.27 14.33
N GLY A 116 -4.16 8.42 15.66
CA GLY A 116 -4.63 7.35 16.55
C GLY A 116 -6.09 7.54 16.95
N PHE A 117 -6.88 6.46 16.85
CA PHE A 117 -8.26 6.39 17.32
C PHE A 117 -8.46 5.19 18.24
N ALA A 118 -9.63 5.08 18.86
CA ALA A 118 -9.97 3.92 19.67
C ALA A 118 -10.07 2.63 18.83
N SER A 119 -10.11 1.47 19.50
CA SER A 119 -10.42 0.18 18.86
C SER A 119 -9.47 -0.21 17.71
N ASN A 120 -8.16 -0.08 17.91
CA ASN A 120 -7.13 -0.42 16.92
C ASN A 120 -7.30 0.28 15.56
N THR A 121 -7.92 1.46 15.56
CA THR A 121 -8.12 2.25 14.36
C THR A 121 -7.06 3.35 14.31
N GLY A 122 -6.42 3.51 13.16
CA GLY A 122 -5.41 4.53 12.99
C GLY A 122 -4.74 4.50 11.62
N GLY A 123 -3.74 5.35 11.51
CA GLY A 123 -2.92 5.42 10.32
C GLY A 123 -2.12 6.71 10.31
N TYR A 124 -1.86 7.23 9.11
CA TYR A 124 -0.98 8.37 8.96
C TYR A 124 -1.57 9.41 8.03
N VAL A 125 -1.13 10.65 8.23
CA VAL A 125 -1.30 11.73 7.28
C VAL A 125 0.04 12.35 6.96
N TYR A 126 0.27 12.55 5.67
CA TYR A 126 1.38 13.32 5.13
C TYR A 126 0.90 14.74 4.88
N SER A 127 1.60 15.74 5.43
CA SER A 127 1.28 17.15 5.19
C SER A 127 2.47 17.92 4.63
N PHE A 128 2.21 18.81 3.66
CA PHE A 128 3.22 19.65 3.03
C PHE A 128 2.57 20.87 2.39
N ALA A 129 3.38 21.89 2.08
CA ALA A 129 2.94 23.04 1.31
C ALA A 129 3.36 22.87 -0.17
N ALA A 130 2.43 23.12 -1.09
CA ALA A 130 2.69 23.20 -2.53
C ALA A 130 1.70 24.17 -3.15
N ASP A 131 2.14 24.96 -4.13
CA ASP A 131 1.32 25.93 -4.86
C ASP A 131 0.56 26.90 -3.95
N GLY A 132 1.20 27.34 -2.86
CA GLY A 132 0.60 28.24 -1.88
C GLY A 132 -0.59 27.65 -1.13
N LYS A 133 -0.69 26.31 -1.05
CA LYS A 133 -1.73 25.57 -0.32
C LYS A 133 -1.11 24.51 0.57
N LYS A 134 -1.81 24.14 1.65
CA LYS A 134 -1.43 22.97 2.46
C LYS A 134 -2.18 21.76 1.92
N HIS A 135 -1.45 20.69 1.67
CA HIS A 135 -1.94 19.42 1.15
C HIS A 135 -1.82 18.36 2.24
N LEU A 136 -2.84 17.52 2.36
CA LEU A 136 -2.90 16.44 3.32
C LEU A 136 -3.31 15.16 2.57
N LEU A 137 -2.47 14.13 2.63
CA LEU A 137 -2.77 12.80 2.10
C LEU A 137 -2.86 11.86 3.28
N TYR A 138 -4.00 11.20 3.49
CA TYR A 138 -4.24 10.41 4.68
C TYR A 138 -4.74 9.01 4.34
N SER A 139 -4.31 8.05 5.16
CA SER A 139 -4.78 6.66 5.15
C SER A 139 -5.10 6.27 6.58
N ILE A 140 -6.38 5.99 6.87
CA ILE A 140 -6.85 5.49 8.16
C ILE A 140 -7.52 4.15 7.91
N SER A 141 -7.11 3.16 8.69
CA SER A 141 -7.65 1.80 8.66
C SER A 141 -8.00 1.35 10.08
N GLY A 142 -8.92 0.41 10.21
CA GLY A 142 -9.33 -0.10 11.51
C GLY A 142 -10.00 -1.46 11.45
N SER A 143 -10.48 -1.91 12.62
CA SER A 143 -11.28 -3.13 12.72
C SER A 143 -12.56 -3.05 11.87
N GLU A 144 -13.13 -4.21 11.56
CA GLU A 144 -14.40 -4.32 10.82
C GLU A 144 -14.37 -3.74 9.39
N GLY A 145 -13.17 -3.64 8.80
CA GLY A 145 -13.01 -3.13 7.43
C GLY A 145 -13.19 -1.62 7.32
N LEU A 146 -13.00 -0.87 8.41
CA LEU A 146 -12.97 0.58 8.36
C LEU A 146 -11.80 1.04 7.48
N GLU A 147 -12.14 1.82 6.47
CA GLU A 147 -11.19 2.50 5.58
C GLU A 147 -11.68 3.95 5.35
N ASP A 148 -10.93 4.93 5.87
CA ASP A 148 -11.09 6.34 5.51
C ASP A 148 -9.75 6.86 4.98
N GLN A 149 -9.70 7.08 3.68
CA GLN A 149 -8.50 7.49 2.96
C GLN A 149 -8.86 8.63 2.02
N GLY A 150 -7.93 9.56 1.80
CA GLY A 150 -8.24 10.67 0.92
C GLY A 150 -7.19 11.75 0.87
N TYR A 151 -7.60 12.82 0.22
CA TYR A 151 -6.83 14.03 0.03
C TYR A 151 -7.63 15.24 0.51
N ILE A 152 -6.99 16.08 1.30
CA ILE A 152 -7.54 17.36 1.76
C ILE A 152 -6.57 18.46 1.33
N ARG A 153 -7.11 19.55 0.81
CA ARG A 153 -6.37 20.80 0.56
C ARG A 153 -6.97 21.90 1.41
N THR A 154 -6.11 22.66 2.08
CA THR A 154 -6.53 23.80 2.89
C THR A 154 -5.84 25.08 2.47
N GLU A 155 -6.48 26.20 2.77
CA GLU A 155 -5.82 27.50 2.79
C GLU A 155 -4.62 27.46 3.75
N PRO A 156 -3.51 28.15 3.43
CA PRO A 156 -2.39 28.30 4.34
C PRO A 156 -2.80 29.01 5.64
N GLY A 157 -2.36 28.50 6.77
CA GLY A 157 -2.48 29.17 8.08
C GLY A 157 -3.89 29.26 8.68
N SER A 158 -4.96 29.17 7.89
CA SER A 158 -6.34 29.23 8.40
C SER A 158 -6.94 27.85 8.72
N GLY A 159 -6.36 26.77 8.15
CA GLY A 159 -6.91 25.41 8.28
C GLY A 159 -8.27 25.22 7.59
N THR A 160 -8.75 26.22 6.84
CA THR A 160 -10.01 26.14 6.10
C THR A 160 -9.85 25.18 4.95
N VAL A 161 -10.75 24.20 4.85
CA VAL A 161 -10.75 23.18 3.81
C VAL A 161 -11.29 23.76 2.50
N ASP A 162 -10.43 23.79 1.48
CA ASP A 162 -10.75 24.22 0.12
C ASP A 162 -11.27 23.05 -0.72
N ALA A 163 -10.76 21.84 -0.43
CA ALA A 163 -11.18 20.61 -1.07
C ALA A 163 -10.96 19.42 -0.13
N ALA A 164 -11.91 18.49 -0.12
CA ALA A 164 -11.78 17.18 0.53
C ALA A 164 -12.32 16.13 -0.42
N MET A 165 -11.46 15.21 -0.84
CA MET A 165 -11.78 14.18 -1.82
C MET A 165 -11.39 12.81 -1.25
N PRO A 166 -12.36 11.91 -1.03
CA PRO A 166 -12.06 10.56 -0.56
C PRO A 166 -11.43 9.73 -1.68
N CYS A 167 -10.59 8.76 -1.31
CA CYS A 167 -10.09 7.78 -2.24
C CYS A 167 -11.21 6.81 -2.67
N VAL A 168 -11.07 6.22 -3.86
CA VAL A 168 -11.83 5.03 -4.25
C VAL A 168 -11.39 3.88 -3.34
N THR A 169 -12.35 3.12 -2.83
CA THR A 169 -12.09 2.00 -1.92
C THR A 169 -11.14 0.99 -2.56
N GLY A 170 -10.10 0.56 -1.83
CA GLY A 170 -9.07 -0.35 -2.32
C GLY A 170 -8.10 0.23 -3.37
N SER A 171 -8.14 1.55 -3.63
CA SER A 171 -7.23 2.19 -4.61
C SER A 171 -5.92 2.69 -4.01
N VAL A 172 -5.80 2.71 -2.69
CA VAL A 172 -4.58 3.17 -2.02
C VAL A 172 -3.42 2.21 -2.30
N VAL A 173 -2.29 2.79 -2.70
CA VAL A 173 -1.01 2.12 -2.88
C VAL A 173 0.02 2.85 -2.04
N GLU A 174 0.70 2.10 -1.18
CA GLU A 174 1.81 2.54 -0.37
C GLU A 174 2.94 1.52 -0.53
N ASP A 175 4.19 2.00 -0.62
CA ASP A 175 5.38 1.17 -0.69
C ASP A 175 5.90 0.93 0.74
N GLU A 176 5.87 -0.33 1.17
CA GLU A 176 6.35 -0.77 2.48
C GLU A 176 7.86 -1.10 2.48
N GLY A 177 8.55 -0.85 1.37
CA GLY A 177 9.98 -1.10 1.23
C GLY A 177 10.82 -0.31 2.24
N GLU A 178 11.91 -0.94 2.70
CA GLU A 178 12.80 -0.41 3.76
C GLU A 178 13.26 1.03 3.49
N ARG A 179 13.54 1.36 2.23
CA ARG A 179 13.95 2.72 1.84
C ARG A 179 12.86 3.76 2.10
N VAL A 180 11.62 3.47 1.72
CA VAL A 180 10.48 4.37 1.95
C VAL A 180 10.25 4.46 3.46
N ALA A 181 10.22 3.33 4.17
CA ALA A 181 10.06 3.28 5.61
C ALA A 181 11.11 4.11 6.37
N ALA A 182 12.39 3.97 6.01
CA ALA A 182 13.49 4.73 6.61
C ALA A 182 13.35 6.25 6.37
N MET A 183 12.95 6.64 5.16
CA MET A 183 12.75 8.06 4.84
C MET A 183 11.55 8.66 5.57
N VAL A 184 10.40 7.98 5.56
CA VAL A 184 9.16 8.54 6.15
C VAL A 184 9.16 8.50 7.69
N SER A 185 9.93 7.61 8.31
CA SER A 185 10.10 7.56 9.77
C SER A 185 10.95 8.71 10.32
N GLY A 186 11.82 9.30 9.50
CA GLY A 186 12.61 10.49 9.86
C GLY A 186 11.88 11.82 9.71
N LEU A 187 10.64 11.82 9.19
CA LEU A 187 9.88 13.05 8.98
C LEU A 187 9.37 13.64 10.29
N ALA A 188 9.42 14.96 10.40
CA ALA A 188 8.84 15.67 11.53
C ALA A 188 7.30 15.55 11.52
N GLU A 189 6.69 15.67 12.69
CA GLU A 189 5.23 15.72 12.82
C GLU A 189 4.70 17.13 12.57
N ASP A 190 3.51 17.19 11.97
CA ASP A 190 2.67 18.38 11.98
C ASP A 190 1.97 18.51 13.33
N LYS A 191 2.36 19.51 14.14
CA LYS A 191 1.92 19.65 15.54
C LYS A 191 0.46 20.06 15.67
N ASP A 192 -0.10 20.75 14.69
CA ASP A 192 -1.52 21.11 14.70
C ASP A 192 -2.37 19.88 14.46
N ILE A 193 -1.99 19.07 13.47
CA ILE A 193 -2.67 17.80 13.17
C ILE A 193 -2.50 16.81 14.32
N ALA A 194 -1.32 16.72 14.93
CA ALA A 194 -1.08 15.82 16.07
C ALA A 194 -1.98 16.16 17.27
N ARG A 195 -2.33 17.44 17.45
CA ARG A 195 -3.16 17.93 18.55
C ARG A 195 -4.66 17.85 18.24
N HIS A 196 -5.06 18.11 17.00
CA HIS A 196 -6.45 18.34 16.63
C HIS A 196 -7.02 17.33 15.63
N GLY A 197 -6.19 16.45 15.08
CA GLY A 197 -6.57 15.55 14.00
C GLY A 197 -6.66 16.24 12.65
N LEU A 198 -7.34 15.58 11.70
CA LEU A 198 -7.58 16.14 10.37
C LEU A 198 -8.58 17.31 10.44
N PRO A 199 -8.45 18.33 9.58
CA PRO A 199 -9.45 19.37 9.44
C PRO A 199 -10.84 18.79 9.12
N ALA A 200 -11.89 19.40 9.68
CA ALA A 200 -13.26 18.97 9.43
C ALA A 200 -13.60 19.11 7.93
N LYS A 201 -13.92 17.98 7.30
CA LYS A 201 -14.43 17.94 5.91
C LYS A 201 -15.81 18.59 5.92
N ARG A 202 -16.03 19.66 5.14
CA ARG A 202 -17.38 20.20 5.00
C ARG A 202 -18.22 19.18 4.23
N GLU A 203 -19.28 18.67 4.84
CA GLU A 203 -20.31 17.97 4.09
C GLU A 203 -20.96 18.98 3.15
N ALA A 204 -20.90 18.74 1.84
CA ALA A 204 -21.74 19.50 0.91
C ALA A 204 -23.18 19.29 1.38
N GLY A 205 -23.85 20.39 1.72
CA GLY A 205 -25.17 20.38 2.32
C GLY A 205 -26.13 19.47 1.56
N LYS A 206 -26.91 18.70 2.33
CA LYS A 206 -28.09 17.96 1.88
C LYS A 206 -28.96 18.76 0.91
#